data_AF-A0A165QC07-F1
#
_entry.id   AF-A0A165QC07-F1
#
_cell.length_a   1.000
_cell.length_b   1.000
_cell.length_c   1.000
_cell.angle_alpha   90.00
_cell.angle_beta   90.00
_cell.angle_gamma   90.00
#
_symmetry.space_group_name_H-M   'P 1'
#
loop_
_entity.id
_entity.type
_entity.pdbx_description
1 polymer ?
#
loop_
_entity_poly.entity_id
_entity_poly.type
_entity_poly.pdbx_seq_one_letter_code
_entity_poly.pdbx_strand_id
1 'polypeptide(L)'
;MPAHPWDTYTEEMRERFSCYGIALWDPDPHLGTIGADIGNVQIGDVGRIVRGRYHRLFNTVTGIADSHWNVPEAFERLGREEIEPLITREEISQSCLSSASFVTINTDGRATASGGAGGAGLSFKCTKSRGAILQLPECDRTNMATSGSNRAAASGERLNINKKINDFVARNIDTWHQFALEIAGWEVEKLDLIFVSGYLETKYWTVATCTDHGVDVQVSIQGGHGPLTVSFSAGRSQGNSPFCHAKWGPSEETPRRQCIFLEVLRGSGRSALERLKLKLLLSMPRYNRVTNTDSPGRSSSRHGITESGESSAPHMTTPQTIFGGQMFMEDQVDASIREDEDVGPASDLFDFLNHAHSF
;
A
#
# COMPACT_ATOMS: atom_id res chain seq x y z
N MET A 1 18.43 22.75 4.66
CA MET A 1 17.10 22.81 4.01
C MET A 1 16.08 22.26 4.98
N PRO A 2 14.84 22.78 5.02
CA PRO A 2 13.80 22.21 5.87
C PRO A 2 13.58 20.74 5.49
N ALA A 3 13.38 19.89 6.49
CA ALA A 3 13.05 18.49 6.25
C ALA A 3 11.75 18.40 5.46
N HIS A 4 11.66 17.47 4.51
CA HIS A 4 10.42 17.27 3.77
C HIS A 4 9.32 16.75 4.70
N PRO A 5 8.05 17.14 4.48
CA PRO A 5 6.95 16.77 5.38
C PRO A 5 6.72 15.26 5.39
N TRP A 6 6.92 14.56 4.27
CA TRP A 6 6.78 13.11 4.22
C TRP A 6 7.86 12.37 5.02
N ASP A 7 9.11 12.81 4.95
CA ASP A 7 10.20 12.21 5.74
C ASP A 7 9.97 12.45 7.23
N THR A 8 9.56 13.68 7.59
CA THR A 8 9.21 14.03 8.96
C THR A 8 8.07 13.16 9.48
N TYR A 9 7.01 13.02 8.70
CA TYR A 9 5.84 12.23 9.07
C TYR A 9 6.21 10.78 9.35
N THR A 10 6.91 10.15 8.40
CA THR A 10 7.29 8.74 8.52
C THR A 10 8.23 8.51 9.70
N GLU A 11 9.19 9.40 9.97
CA GLU A 11 10.11 9.28 11.10
C GLU A 11 9.39 9.43 12.45
N GLU A 12 8.58 10.47 12.61
CA GLU A 12 7.87 10.77 13.86
C GLU A 12 6.82 9.70 14.20
N MET A 13 6.14 9.14 13.20
CA MET A 13 5.19 8.04 13.41
C MET A 13 5.91 6.73 13.74
N ARG A 14 7.10 6.48 13.18
CA ARG A 14 7.88 5.25 13.42
C ARG A 14 8.27 5.09 14.89
N GLU A 15 8.56 6.17 15.61
CA GLU A 15 8.99 6.11 17.01
C GLU A 15 8.00 5.36 17.91
N ARG A 16 6.70 5.48 17.65
CA ARG A 16 5.64 4.87 18.47
C ARG A 16 4.83 3.79 17.77
N PHE A 17 4.74 3.86 16.45
CA PHE A 17 3.81 3.04 15.66
C PHE A 17 4.54 2.12 14.68
N SER A 18 5.80 1.78 14.95
CA SER A 18 6.58 0.86 14.11
C SER A 18 5.96 -0.54 13.98
N CYS A 19 5.08 -0.94 14.91
CA CYS A 19 4.36 -2.22 14.83
C CYS A 19 3.36 -2.29 13.68
N TYR A 20 2.88 -1.15 13.18
CA TYR A 20 1.96 -1.06 12.03
C TYR A 20 2.69 -0.96 10.69
N GLY A 21 4.01 -0.74 10.70
CA GLY A 21 4.84 -0.57 9.50
C GLY A 21 5.21 0.89 9.22
N ILE A 22 5.41 1.21 7.94
CA ILE A 22 5.80 2.53 7.43
C ILE A 22 4.55 3.39 7.27
N ALA A 23 4.45 4.47 8.04
CA ALA A 23 3.38 5.45 7.88
C ALA A 23 3.52 6.23 6.57
N LEU A 24 2.43 6.33 5.80
CA LEU A 24 2.38 7.06 4.53
C LEU A 24 1.83 8.48 4.72
N TRP A 25 2.59 9.47 4.26
CA TRP A 25 2.16 10.88 4.22
C TRP A 25 1.05 11.12 3.20
N ASP A 26 0.99 10.26 2.19
CA ASP A 26 0.01 10.33 1.13
C ASP A 26 -0.63 8.96 0.88
N PRO A 27 -1.66 8.61 1.68
CA PRO A 27 -2.40 7.36 1.57
C PRO A 27 -3.18 7.16 0.27
N ASP A 28 -3.25 8.17 -0.59
CA ASP A 28 -3.99 8.14 -1.84
C ASP A 28 -3.36 7.13 -2.83
N PRO A 29 -4.15 6.18 -3.39
CA PRO A 29 -3.62 5.20 -4.32
C PRO A 29 -3.07 5.87 -5.59
N HIS A 30 -1.88 5.45 -6.03
CA HIS A 30 -1.25 6.08 -7.20
C HIS A 30 -1.96 5.78 -8.53
N LEU A 31 -2.75 4.71 -8.62
CA LEU A 31 -3.42 4.30 -9.85
C LEU A 31 -4.81 4.93 -9.98
N GLY A 32 -4.92 5.85 -10.94
CA GLY A 32 -6.16 6.53 -11.29
C GLY A 32 -7.24 5.55 -11.78
N THR A 33 -8.42 5.65 -11.17
CA THR A 33 -9.76 5.58 -11.79
C THR A 33 -10.20 4.45 -12.74
N ILE A 34 -9.48 3.34 -12.92
CA ILE A 34 -10.04 2.21 -13.71
C ILE A 34 -10.42 1.06 -12.79
N GLY A 35 -11.60 1.16 -12.15
CA GLY A 35 -12.19 0.09 -11.32
C GLY A 35 -12.09 0.34 -9.81
N ALA A 36 -13.03 -0.24 -9.06
CA ALA A 36 -13.14 -0.09 -7.61
C ALA A 36 -12.02 -0.83 -6.85
N ASP A 37 -11.51 -1.92 -7.41
CA ASP A 37 -10.51 -2.78 -6.76
C ASP A 37 -9.08 -2.58 -7.31
N ILE A 38 -8.95 -1.95 -8.48
CA ILE A 38 -7.68 -1.71 -9.17
C ILE A 38 -7.11 -0.40 -8.62
N GLY A 39 -6.48 -0.49 -7.45
CA GLY A 39 -5.80 0.66 -6.87
C GLY A 39 -5.49 0.52 -5.38
N ASN A 40 -6.27 -0.30 -4.66
CA ASN A 40 -5.97 -0.57 -3.26
C ASN A 40 -4.64 -1.34 -3.16
N VAL A 41 -3.92 -1.07 -2.07
CA VAL A 41 -2.71 -1.82 -1.74
C VAL A 41 -3.11 -3.24 -1.36
N GLN A 42 -2.33 -4.21 -1.83
CA GLN A 42 -2.53 -5.62 -1.54
C GLN A 42 -1.23 -6.29 -1.10
N ILE A 43 -1.36 -7.36 -0.32
CA ILE A 43 -0.22 -8.27 -0.06
C ILE A 43 0.29 -8.81 -1.40
N GLY A 44 1.62 -8.78 -1.56
CA GLY A 44 2.28 -9.17 -2.80
C GLY A 44 2.51 -8.03 -3.78
N ASP A 45 2.01 -6.82 -3.50
CA ASP A 45 2.38 -5.66 -4.31
C ASP A 45 3.89 -5.41 -4.24
N VAL A 46 4.53 -5.24 -5.38
CA VAL A 46 5.91 -4.80 -5.53
C VAL A 46 5.87 -3.36 -6.02
N GLY A 47 6.70 -2.49 -5.45
CA GLY A 47 6.68 -1.07 -5.79
C GLY A 47 7.76 -0.26 -5.09
N ARG A 48 7.54 1.05 -4.97
CA ARG A 48 8.42 1.97 -4.23
C ARG A 48 7.60 3.03 -3.50
N ILE A 49 8.20 3.66 -2.50
CA ILE A 49 7.61 4.83 -1.84
C ILE A 49 8.32 6.08 -2.35
N VAL A 50 7.56 7.04 -2.88
CA VAL A 50 8.07 8.31 -3.38
C VAL A 50 7.27 9.43 -2.72
N ARG A 51 7.96 10.35 -2.04
CA ARG A 51 7.34 11.49 -1.35
C ARG A 51 6.21 11.09 -0.38
N GLY A 52 6.38 9.94 0.27
CA GLY A 52 5.43 9.38 1.24
C GLY A 52 4.15 8.78 0.64
N ARG A 53 4.09 8.59 -0.68
CA ARG A 53 3.07 7.83 -1.40
C ARG A 53 3.64 6.49 -1.87
N TYR A 54 2.83 5.43 -1.86
CA TYR A 54 3.20 4.15 -2.46
C TYR A 54 2.84 4.08 -3.95
N HIS A 55 3.79 3.66 -4.77
CA HIS A 55 3.64 3.44 -6.19
C HIS A 55 3.82 1.95 -6.49
N ARG A 56 2.72 1.29 -6.88
CA ARG A 56 2.71 -0.12 -7.27
C ARG A 56 3.32 -0.30 -8.66
N LEU A 57 4.19 -1.28 -8.81
CA LEU A 57 4.76 -1.74 -10.06
C LEU A 57 3.91 -2.89 -10.63
N PHE A 58 3.71 -3.94 -9.83
CA PHE A 58 2.82 -5.08 -10.09
C PHE A 58 2.52 -5.83 -8.79
N ASN A 59 1.63 -6.83 -8.83
CA ASN A 59 1.36 -7.72 -7.70
C ASN A 59 1.80 -9.16 -8.00
N THR A 60 2.61 -9.76 -7.11
CA THR A 60 3.19 -11.11 -7.29
C THR A 60 2.16 -12.23 -7.19
N VAL A 61 1.02 -11.99 -6.54
CA VAL A 61 -0.02 -12.99 -6.25
C VAL A 61 -1.08 -12.99 -7.34
N THR A 62 -1.50 -11.83 -7.83
CA THR A 62 -2.49 -11.71 -8.90
C THR A 62 -1.85 -11.76 -10.28
N GLY A 63 -0.57 -11.40 -10.40
CA GLY A 63 0.10 -11.23 -11.69
C GLY A 63 -0.38 -9.99 -12.45
N ILE A 64 -1.06 -9.07 -11.77
CA ILE A 64 -1.58 -7.84 -12.36
C ILE A 64 -0.54 -6.73 -12.18
N ALA A 65 -0.12 -6.13 -13.29
CA ALA A 65 0.68 -4.90 -13.31
C ALA A 65 -0.24 -3.68 -13.47
N ASP A 66 0.34 -2.47 -13.46
CA ASP A 66 -0.39 -1.30 -13.96
C ASP A 66 -0.89 -1.56 -15.39
N SER A 67 -2.04 -1.01 -15.74
CA SER A 67 -2.78 -1.15 -17.01
C SER A 67 -1.94 -0.92 -18.27
N HIS A 68 -0.78 -0.28 -18.14
CA HIS A 68 0.15 0.01 -19.23
C HIS A 68 1.25 -1.03 -19.43
N TRP A 69 1.40 -2.02 -18.54
CA TRP A 69 2.51 -2.97 -18.56
C TRP A 69 2.02 -4.42 -18.52
N ASN A 70 2.71 -5.28 -19.27
CA ASN A 70 2.64 -6.72 -19.03
C ASN A 70 3.67 -7.08 -17.95
N VAL A 71 3.38 -8.09 -17.14
CA VAL A 71 4.38 -8.67 -16.22
C VAL A 71 5.55 -9.28 -17.02
N PRO A 72 6.77 -9.38 -16.44
CA PRO A 72 7.91 -10.01 -17.11
C PRO A 72 7.58 -11.41 -17.65
N GLU A 73 8.18 -11.79 -18.78
CA GLU A 73 7.99 -13.14 -19.37
C GLU A 73 8.39 -14.26 -18.39
N ALA A 74 9.42 -14.02 -17.57
CA ALA A 74 9.90 -14.95 -16.54
C ALA A 74 9.31 -14.67 -15.14
N PHE A 75 8.08 -14.16 -15.05
CA PHE A 75 7.44 -13.82 -13.79
C PHE A 75 7.11 -15.06 -12.93
N GLU A 76 7.79 -15.20 -11.79
CA GLU A 76 7.46 -16.19 -10.75
C GLU A 76 6.28 -15.68 -9.92
N ARG A 77 5.11 -16.32 -10.10
CA ARG A 77 3.91 -16.00 -9.32
C ARG A 77 4.01 -16.62 -7.93
N LEU A 78 3.63 -15.85 -6.90
CA LEU A 78 3.49 -16.35 -5.54
C LEU A 78 2.13 -17.02 -5.38
N GLY A 79 2.11 -18.30 -4.98
CA GLY A 79 0.88 -19.08 -4.81
C GLY A 79 -0.03 -18.50 -3.73
N ARG A 80 -1.33 -18.37 -4.01
CA ARG A 80 -2.28 -17.84 -3.01
C ARG A 80 -2.40 -18.79 -1.81
N GLU A 81 -2.40 -20.08 -2.10
CA GLU A 81 -2.40 -21.17 -1.13
C GLU A 81 -1.19 -21.14 -0.18
N GLU A 82 -0.08 -20.52 -0.59
CA GLU A 82 1.11 -20.39 0.24
C GLU A 82 1.02 -19.21 1.22
N ILE A 83 0.30 -18.15 0.84
CA ILE A 83 0.18 -16.92 1.64
C ILE A 83 -1.06 -16.91 2.54
N GLU A 84 -2.19 -17.48 2.10
CA GLU A 84 -3.47 -17.38 2.78
C GLU A 84 -3.39 -17.84 4.26
N PRO A 85 -2.72 -18.97 4.58
CA PRO A 85 -2.60 -19.42 5.98
C PRO A 85 -1.72 -18.50 6.85
N LEU A 86 -0.98 -17.58 6.24
CA LEU A 86 -0.08 -16.65 6.92
C LEU A 86 -0.72 -15.28 7.15
N ILE A 87 -1.87 -15.00 6.52
CA ILE A 87 -2.55 -13.72 6.64
C ILE A 87 -3.21 -13.60 8.02
N THR A 88 -2.92 -12.49 8.69
CA THR A 88 -3.62 -12.05 9.90
C THR A 88 -4.26 -10.70 9.63
N ARG A 89 -5.37 -10.42 10.31
CA ARG A 89 -6.11 -9.17 10.21
C ARG A 89 -5.76 -8.25 11.37
N GLU A 90 -5.62 -6.98 11.07
CA GLU A 90 -5.35 -5.94 12.06
C GLU A 90 -6.34 -4.78 11.95
N GLU A 91 -6.59 -4.12 13.08
CA GLU A 91 -7.48 -2.97 13.19
C GLU A 91 -6.87 -1.93 14.13
N ILE A 92 -6.96 -0.64 13.76
CA ILE A 92 -6.66 0.50 14.62
C ILE A 92 -8.00 1.07 15.10
N SER A 93 -8.27 0.92 16.40
CA SER A 93 -9.48 1.46 17.02
C SER A 93 -9.32 2.92 17.47
N GLN A 94 -8.09 3.41 17.56
CA GLN A 94 -7.80 4.79 17.95
C GLN A 94 -8.16 5.75 16.81
N SER A 95 -8.95 6.77 17.10
CA SER A 95 -9.26 7.83 16.15
C SER A 95 -8.07 8.79 15.91
N CYS A 96 -7.09 8.84 16.82
CA CYS A 96 -5.91 9.68 16.65
C CYS A 96 -4.64 8.96 17.08
N LEU A 97 -3.64 8.95 16.21
CA LEU A 97 -2.28 8.52 16.49
C LEU A 97 -1.36 9.73 16.40
N SER A 98 -0.57 9.97 17.44
CA SER A 98 0.35 11.12 17.47
C SER A 98 1.73 10.73 17.99
N SER A 99 2.73 11.38 17.41
CA SER A 99 4.11 11.32 17.90
C SER A 99 4.22 11.79 19.35
N ALA A 100 5.32 11.45 20.02
CA ALA A 100 5.58 11.88 21.40
C ALA A 100 5.63 13.40 21.60
N SER A 101 5.77 14.13 20.50
CA SER A 101 5.94 15.57 20.47
C SER A 101 4.62 16.34 20.62
N PHE A 102 3.48 15.70 20.40
CA PHE A 102 2.17 16.32 20.54
C PHE A 102 1.55 16.02 21.91
N VAL A 103 1.01 17.07 22.53
CA VAL A 103 0.19 17.00 23.74
C VAL A 103 -1.21 17.49 23.40
N THR A 104 -2.24 16.71 23.73
CA THR A 104 -3.63 17.14 23.57
C THR A 104 -3.94 18.23 24.60
N ILE A 105 -4.40 19.39 24.14
CA ILE A 105 -4.58 20.58 25.01
C ILE A 105 -6.03 20.91 25.32
N ASN A 106 -7.00 20.47 24.52
CA ASN A 106 -8.43 20.66 24.82
C ASN A 106 -9.24 19.50 24.23
N THR A 107 -9.98 18.80 25.10
CA THR A 107 -11.12 17.92 24.77
C THR A 107 -12.38 18.43 25.47
N ASP A 108 -12.48 19.73 25.71
CA ASP A 108 -13.65 20.31 26.35
C ASP A 108 -14.84 20.11 25.43
N GLY A 109 -15.76 19.24 25.86
CA GLY A 109 -17.01 18.89 25.21
C GLY A 109 -17.93 20.10 25.04
N ARG A 110 -17.56 21.02 24.14
CA ARG A 110 -18.49 21.98 23.55
C ARG A 110 -19.30 21.24 22.50
N ALA A 111 -20.29 20.47 22.97
CA ALA A 111 -21.53 20.34 22.23
C ALA A 111 -22.11 21.76 22.10
N THR A 112 -21.76 22.47 21.04
CA THR A 112 -22.50 23.67 20.66
C THR A 112 -23.90 23.22 20.30
N ALA A 113 -24.81 23.33 21.27
CA ALA A 113 -26.25 23.24 21.11
C ALA A 113 -26.71 24.42 20.24
N SER A 114 -26.44 24.35 18.94
CA SER A 114 -27.01 25.22 17.92
C SER A 114 -27.11 24.45 16.61
N GLY A 115 -28.07 23.52 16.54
CA GLY A 115 -28.77 23.13 15.31
C GLY A 115 -28.01 22.58 14.10
N GLY A 116 -26.70 22.32 14.17
CA GLY A 116 -25.90 21.74 13.08
C GLY A 116 -24.99 20.63 13.59
N ALA A 117 -24.69 19.64 12.75
CA ALA A 117 -23.84 18.47 13.05
C ALA A 117 -22.44 18.87 13.55
N GLY A 118 -22.32 19.15 14.86
CA GLY A 118 -21.08 19.58 15.50
C GLY A 118 -20.19 18.40 15.84
N GLY A 119 -19.08 18.24 15.10
CA GLY A 119 -18.03 17.29 15.44
C GLY A 119 -17.20 17.77 16.62
N ALA A 120 -16.74 16.83 17.46
CA ALA A 120 -15.78 17.12 18.52
C ALA A 120 -14.45 17.55 17.89
N GLY A 121 -14.04 18.80 18.09
CA GLY A 121 -12.74 19.29 17.64
C GLY A 121 -11.62 18.81 18.56
N LEU A 122 -10.57 18.19 18.00
CA LEU A 122 -9.37 17.81 18.74
C LEU A 122 -8.31 18.89 18.58
N SER A 123 -7.70 19.33 19.68
CA SER A 123 -6.64 20.33 19.67
C SER A 123 -5.34 19.79 20.24
N PHE A 124 -4.27 19.91 19.47
CA PHE A 124 -2.93 19.41 19.81
C PHE A 124 -1.93 20.55 19.89
N LYS A 125 -0.99 20.45 20.83
CA LYS A 125 0.14 21.35 20.98
C LYS A 125 1.44 20.61 20.71
N CYS A 126 2.23 21.09 19.74
CA CYS A 126 3.56 20.55 19.52
C CYS A 126 4.53 21.11 20.58
N THR A 127 5.19 20.22 21.32
CA THR A 127 6.12 20.56 22.41
C THR A 127 7.58 20.33 22.04
N LYS A 128 7.85 19.72 20.89
CA LYS A 128 9.21 19.52 20.34
C LYS A 128 9.35 20.23 18.99
N SER A 129 10.57 20.22 18.45
CA SER A 129 10.90 20.81 17.15
C SER A 129 10.23 20.10 15.97
N ARG A 130 9.85 18.83 16.13
CA ARG A 130 9.22 18.01 15.11
C ARG A 130 8.06 17.23 15.69
N GLY A 131 7.05 16.96 14.90
CA GLY A 131 5.93 16.12 15.30
C GLY A 131 5.08 15.69 14.12
N ALA A 132 4.39 14.57 14.29
CA ALA A 132 3.36 14.07 13.37
C ALA A 132 2.07 13.67 14.10
N ILE A 133 0.95 13.80 13.37
CA ILE A 133 -0.39 13.33 13.76
C ILE A 133 -1.02 12.61 12.57
N LEU A 134 -1.69 11.49 12.86
CA LEU A 134 -2.65 10.81 12.01
C LEU A 134 -4.01 10.79 12.70
N GLN A 135 -4.99 11.49 12.14
CA GLN A 135 -6.39 11.41 12.53
C GLN A 135 -7.15 10.46 11.59
N LEU A 136 -7.95 9.59 12.20
CA LEU A 136 -8.86 8.63 11.58
C LEU A 136 -10.30 8.94 12.03
N PRO A 137 -11.31 8.50 11.27
CA PRO A 137 -12.69 8.52 11.70
C PRO A 137 -12.86 7.81 13.04
N GLU A 138 -13.74 8.34 13.88
CA GLU A 138 -14.10 7.69 15.13
C GLU A 138 -14.89 6.40 14.84
N CYS A 139 -14.41 5.29 15.40
CA CYS A 139 -15.10 4.01 15.31
C CYS A 139 -16.10 3.89 16.47
N ASP A 140 -17.38 4.14 16.20
CA ASP A 140 -18.44 3.87 17.17
C ASP A 140 -18.81 2.38 17.15
N ARG A 141 -18.20 1.61 18.06
CA ARG A 141 -18.47 0.18 18.22
C ARG A 141 -19.87 -0.11 18.75
N THR A 142 -20.55 0.86 19.37
CA THR A 142 -21.86 0.63 20.01
C THR A 142 -23.03 0.66 19.03
N ASN A 143 -22.87 1.32 17.87
CA ASN A 143 -23.92 1.50 16.87
C ASN A 143 -23.76 0.66 15.59
N MET A 144 -22.86 -0.35 15.57
CA MET A 144 -22.64 -1.22 14.41
C MET A 144 -23.88 -1.99 13.95
N ALA A 145 -24.87 -2.22 14.81
CA ALA A 145 -26.03 -3.05 14.48
C ALA A 145 -27.13 -2.34 13.69
N THR A 146 -27.13 -1.00 13.59
CA THR A 146 -28.32 -0.25 13.12
C THR A 146 -28.04 0.74 12.00
N SER A 147 -26.78 0.96 11.64
CA SER A 147 -26.45 1.94 10.61
C SER A 147 -25.47 1.31 9.63
N GLY A 148 -25.85 1.23 8.36
CA GLY A 148 -24.93 1.00 7.23
C GLY A 148 -23.94 2.16 7.04
N SER A 149 -23.47 2.74 8.15
CA SER A 149 -22.58 3.88 8.15
C SER A 149 -21.22 3.41 7.69
N ASN A 150 -20.67 4.14 6.73
CA ASN A 150 -19.36 3.91 6.12
C ASN A 150 -18.16 4.14 7.06
N ARG A 151 -18.35 3.98 8.38
CA ARG A 151 -17.41 4.30 9.46
C ARG A 151 -16.63 3.07 9.91
N ALA A 152 -15.95 2.44 8.96
CA ALA A 152 -15.05 1.35 9.28
C ALA A 152 -13.79 1.90 9.97
N ALA A 153 -13.40 1.27 11.08
CA ALA A 153 -12.07 1.46 11.65
C ALA A 153 -11.00 1.24 10.56
N ALA A 154 -9.84 1.88 10.72
CA ALA A 154 -8.73 1.55 9.85
C ALA A 154 -8.35 0.08 10.08
N SER A 155 -8.29 -0.69 9.02
CA SER A 155 -8.09 -2.13 9.08
C SER A 155 -7.30 -2.60 7.90
N GLY A 156 -6.76 -3.81 7.98
CA GLY A 156 -6.05 -4.41 6.87
C GLY A 156 -5.50 -5.77 7.22
N GLU A 157 -4.52 -6.19 6.45
CA GLU A 157 -4.00 -7.55 6.46
C GLU A 157 -2.48 -7.52 6.49
N ARG A 158 -1.88 -8.52 7.13
CA ARG A 158 -0.43 -8.72 7.14
C ARG A 158 -0.04 -10.18 7.13
N LEU A 159 1.13 -10.47 6.57
CA LEU A 159 1.75 -11.78 6.61
C LEU A 159 2.51 -11.96 7.92
N ASN A 160 2.27 -13.08 8.58
CA ASN A 160 3.17 -13.55 9.64
C ASN A 160 4.57 -13.78 9.08
N ILE A 161 5.59 -13.46 9.89
CA ILE A 161 7.01 -13.60 9.51
C ILE A 161 7.26 -15.03 9.01
N ASN A 162 7.66 -15.14 7.74
CA ASN A 162 7.86 -16.43 7.09
C ASN A 162 9.15 -16.41 6.25
N LYS A 163 9.99 -17.43 6.44
CA LYS A 163 11.24 -17.57 5.71
C LYS A 163 11.04 -17.74 4.20
N LYS A 164 10.01 -18.49 3.78
CA LYS A 164 9.71 -18.74 2.36
C LYS A 164 9.43 -17.45 1.60
N ILE A 165 8.68 -16.53 2.21
CA ILE A 165 8.36 -15.22 1.62
C ILE A 165 9.63 -14.37 1.49
N ASN A 166 10.48 -14.36 2.53
CA ASN A 166 11.78 -13.67 2.45
C ASN A 166 12.68 -14.27 1.36
N ASP A 167 12.76 -15.60 1.26
CA ASP A 167 13.54 -16.29 0.22
C ASP A 167 12.97 -16.00 -1.18
N PHE A 168 11.65 -15.90 -1.34
CA PHE A 168 10.98 -15.51 -2.57
C PHE A 168 11.35 -14.07 -2.99
N VAL A 169 11.23 -13.10 -2.07
CA VAL A 169 11.61 -11.70 -2.31
C VAL A 169 13.09 -11.59 -2.67
N ALA A 170 13.97 -12.26 -1.93
CA ALA A 170 15.41 -12.20 -2.15
C ALA A 170 15.85 -12.82 -3.50
N ARG A 171 15.16 -13.84 -4.00
CA ARG A 171 15.44 -14.46 -5.31
C ARG A 171 14.95 -13.62 -6.48
N ASN A 172 13.85 -12.88 -6.30
CA ASN A 172 13.18 -12.19 -7.41
C ASN A 172 13.50 -10.68 -7.51
N ILE A 173 14.10 -10.07 -6.48
CA ILE A 173 14.37 -8.63 -6.45
C ILE A 173 15.25 -8.12 -7.61
N ASP A 174 16.15 -8.94 -8.16
CA ASP A 174 16.94 -8.57 -9.34
C ASP A 174 16.06 -8.44 -10.59
N THR A 175 15.20 -9.43 -10.84
CA THR A 175 14.24 -9.42 -11.95
C THR A 175 13.24 -8.27 -11.83
N TRP A 176 12.77 -7.98 -10.61
CA TRP A 176 11.86 -6.86 -10.35
C TRP A 176 12.53 -5.51 -10.60
N HIS A 177 13.81 -5.37 -10.23
CA HIS A 177 14.59 -4.17 -10.49
C HIS A 177 14.83 -3.94 -11.99
N GLN A 178 15.18 -4.99 -12.72
CA GLN A 178 15.30 -4.94 -14.17
C GLN A 178 13.97 -4.52 -14.82
N PHE A 179 12.85 -5.10 -14.39
CA PHE A 179 11.52 -4.72 -14.89
C PHE A 179 11.20 -3.25 -14.62
N ALA A 180 11.51 -2.75 -13.41
CA ALA A 180 11.30 -1.36 -13.06
C ALA A 180 12.09 -0.42 -13.99
N LEU A 181 13.35 -0.75 -14.30
CA LEU A 181 14.21 0.06 -15.16
C LEU A 181 13.82 -0.02 -16.64
N GLU A 182 13.69 -1.23 -17.17
CA GLU A 182 13.61 -1.47 -18.62
C GLU A 182 12.19 -1.34 -19.17
N ILE A 183 11.17 -1.73 -18.39
CA ILE A 183 9.77 -1.76 -18.83
C ILE A 183 8.99 -0.58 -18.27
N ALA A 184 9.08 -0.35 -16.96
CA ALA A 184 8.33 0.74 -16.32
C ALA A 184 9.04 2.11 -16.45
N GLY A 185 10.31 2.13 -16.85
CA GLY A 185 11.09 3.38 -16.99
C GLY A 185 11.34 4.09 -15.67
N TRP A 186 11.32 3.37 -14.54
CA TRP A 186 11.56 3.93 -13.22
C TRP A 186 13.05 4.04 -12.94
N GLU A 187 13.54 5.25 -12.74
CA GLU A 187 14.84 5.49 -12.11
C GLU A 187 14.72 5.17 -10.61
N VAL A 188 15.01 3.92 -10.23
CA VAL A 188 14.89 3.42 -8.87
C VAL A 188 16.08 2.53 -8.52
N GLU A 189 16.60 2.63 -7.31
CA GLU A 189 17.59 1.69 -6.82
C GLU A 189 16.92 0.39 -6.37
N LYS A 190 17.64 -0.72 -6.50
CA LYS A 190 17.16 -2.04 -6.04
C LYS A 190 16.72 -2.03 -4.56
N LEU A 191 17.39 -1.25 -3.71
CA LEU A 191 17.09 -1.16 -2.27
C LEU A 191 15.81 -0.36 -1.98
N ASP A 192 15.36 0.46 -2.93
CA ASP A 192 14.13 1.25 -2.83
C ASP A 192 12.89 0.47 -3.26
N LEU A 193 13.09 -0.66 -3.96
CA LEU A 193 12.01 -1.59 -4.25
C LEU A 193 11.60 -2.35 -2.99
N ILE A 194 10.30 -2.42 -2.79
CA ILE A 194 9.67 -3.04 -1.63
C ILE A 194 8.61 -4.03 -2.08
N PHE A 195 8.51 -5.13 -1.33
CA PHE A 195 7.40 -6.07 -1.38
C PHE A 195 6.46 -5.79 -0.21
N VAL A 196 5.18 -5.59 -0.49
CA VAL A 196 4.15 -5.35 0.53
C VAL A 196 3.79 -6.68 1.18
N SER A 197 4.17 -6.82 2.45
CA SER A 197 3.80 -7.97 3.28
C SER A 197 2.61 -7.67 4.19
N GLY A 198 2.20 -6.41 4.32
CA GLY A 198 0.99 -6.03 5.02
C GLY A 198 0.64 -4.57 4.81
N TYR A 199 -0.60 -4.22 5.14
CA TYR A 199 -1.11 -2.87 4.97
C TYR A 199 -2.22 -2.60 5.99
N LEU A 200 -2.40 -1.32 6.31
CA LEU A 200 -3.59 -0.81 7.00
C LEU A 200 -4.19 0.31 6.16
N GLU A 201 -5.50 0.30 6.03
CA GLU A 201 -6.24 1.19 5.16
C GLU A 201 -7.48 1.77 5.84
N THR A 202 -7.88 2.96 5.40
CA THR A 202 -9.03 3.71 5.92
C THR A 202 -9.79 4.37 4.77
N LYS A 203 -11.03 4.75 5.02
CA LYS A 203 -11.82 5.52 4.03
C LYS A 203 -11.53 7.01 4.06
N TYR A 204 -11.18 7.55 5.22
CA TYR A 204 -10.83 8.96 5.39
C TYR A 204 -9.61 9.07 6.29
N TRP A 205 -8.78 10.08 6.05
CA TRP A 205 -7.58 10.33 6.84
C TRP A 205 -7.22 11.81 6.93
N THR A 206 -6.73 12.14 8.12
CA THR A 206 -5.99 13.30 8.61
C THR A 206 -4.49 13.14 8.76
N VAL A 207 -3.57 13.67 7.93
CA VAL A 207 -2.16 13.74 8.36
C VAL A 207 -1.70 15.17 8.54
N ALA A 208 -0.88 15.38 9.57
CA ALA A 208 -0.21 16.65 9.80
C ALA A 208 1.22 16.41 10.29
N THR A 209 2.13 17.29 9.88
CA THR A 209 3.49 17.39 10.43
C THR A 209 3.83 18.82 10.76
N CYS A 210 4.70 19.00 11.74
CA CYS A 210 5.33 20.27 12.04
C CYS A 210 6.85 20.07 12.14
N THR A 211 7.61 21.05 11.63
CA THR A 211 9.08 21.10 11.70
C THR A 211 9.53 22.50 12.15
N ASP A 212 10.70 22.53 12.80
CA ASP A 212 11.50 23.63 13.34
C ASP A 212 10.82 24.99 13.67
N HIS A 213 11.06 25.41 14.92
CA HIS A 213 10.70 26.68 15.59
C HIS A 213 9.25 26.83 16.09
N GLY A 214 8.39 25.85 15.87
CA GLY A 214 7.02 25.84 16.37
C GLY A 214 6.83 25.35 17.81
N VAL A 215 7.56 25.92 18.78
CA VAL A 215 7.13 25.75 20.18
C VAL A 215 5.79 26.48 20.28
N ASP A 216 4.73 25.76 20.66
CA ASP A 216 3.35 26.26 20.77
C ASP A 216 2.55 26.34 19.45
N VAL A 217 2.79 25.45 18.48
CA VAL A 217 1.81 25.23 17.40
C VAL A 217 0.60 24.50 17.95
N GLN A 218 -0.57 25.09 17.73
CA GLN A 218 -1.86 24.48 17.99
C GLN A 218 -2.49 23.97 16.69
N VAL A 219 -2.61 22.65 16.57
CA VAL A 219 -3.30 21.97 15.47
C VAL A 219 -4.72 21.68 15.92
N SER A 220 -5.72 22.15 15.19
CA SER A 220 -7.14 21.87 15.48
C SER A 220 -7.75 21.08 14.34
N ILE A 221 -8.16 19.85 14.65
CA ILE A 221 -8.78 18.92 13.71
C ILE A 221 -10.28 18.91 14.01
N GLN A 222 -11.08 19.26 13.02
CA GLN A 222 -12.54 19.28 13.13
C GLN A 222 -13.13 18.30 12.14
N GLY A 223 -14.00 17.44 12.64
CA GLY A 223 -14.71 16.46 11.81
C GLY A 223 -15.35 15.41 12.71
N GLY A 224 -16.66 15.20 12.55
CA GLY A 224 -17.38 14.16 13.26
C GLY A 224 -17.81 13.02 12.35
N HIS A 225 -18.29 13.34 11.14
CA HIS A 225 -19.17 12.46 10.37
C HIS A 225 -18.90 12.44 8.85
N GLY A 226 -17.85 13.11 8.38
CA GLY A 226 -17.52 13.28 6.95
C GLY A 226 -16.04 13.65 6.76
N PRO A 227 -15.67 14.29 5.64
CA PRO A 227 -14.30 14.70 5.36
C PRO A 227 -13.68 15.42 6.56
N LEU A 228 -12.57 14.90 7.04
CA LEU A 228 -11.83 15.47 8.15
C LEU A 228 -11.19 16.78 7.70
N THR A 229 -11.45 17.87 8.41
CA THR A 229 -10.86 19.19 8.13
C THR A 229 -9.80 19.50 9.17
N VAL A 230 -8.63 19.96 8.74
CA VAL A 230 -7.55 20.37 9.63
C VAL A 230 -7.26 21.84 9.47
N SER A 231 -7.17 22.52 10.61
CA SER A 231 -6.79 23.91 10.72
C SER A 231 -5.57 24.05 11.62
N PHE A 232 -4.71 25.01 11.30
CA PHE A 232 -3.51 25.30 12.06
C PHE A 232 -3.60 26.70 12.62
N SER A 233 -3.21 26.85 13.89
CA SER A 233 -2.98 28.14 14.52
C SER A 233 -1.61 28.12 15.19
N ALA A 234 -0.80 29.13 14.90
CA ALA A 234 0.55 29.23 15.44
C ALA A 234 0.61 30.43 16.40
N GLY A 235 0.88 30.17 17.68
CA GLY A 235 1.26 31.22 18.61
C GLY A 235 2.67 31.71 18.27
N ARG A 236 2.81 32.99 17.88
CA ARG A 236 4.14 33.56 17.60
C ARG A 236 4.90 33.77 18.91
N SER A 237 5.77 32.84 19.28
CA SER A 237 6.95 33.19 20.09
C SER A 237 7.99 33.81 19.16
N GLN A 238 8.57 34.95 19.53
CA GLN A 238 9.52 35.72 18.70
C GLN A 238 10.61 34.80 18.11
N GLY A 239 10.67 34.67 16.78
CA GLY A 239 11.86 34.11 16.13
C GLY A 239 11.69 33.52 14.74
N ASN A 240 10.71 32.65 14.49
CA ASN A 240 10.51 31.99 13.19
C ASN A 240 9.08 31.46 13.06
N SER A 241 8.50 31.49 11.85
CA SER A 241 7.19 30.87 11.60
C SER A 241 7.34 29.35 11.60
N PRO A 242 6.51 28.60 12.33
CA PRO A 242 6.49 27.14 12.22
C PRO A 242 6.15 26.71 10.80
N PHE A 243 6.82 25.65 10.33
CA PHE A 243 6.47 24.97 9.09
C PHE A 243 5.60 23.77 9.43
N CYS A 244 4.29 23.96 9.31
CA CYS A 244 3.34 22.86 9.44
C CYS A 244 2.68 22.58 8.09
N HIS A 245 2.54 21.30 7.79
CA HIS A 245 1.88 20.81 6.61
C HIS A 245 0.75 19.88 7.05
N ALA A 246 -0.38 19.90 6.34
CA ALA A 246 -1.39 18.84 6.41
C ALA A 246 -1.72 18.33 5.02
N LYS A 247 -2.21 17.10 5.00
CA LYS A 247 -2.97 16.53 3.89
C LYS A 247 -4.13 15.76 4.47
N TRP A 248 -5.28 15.83 3.82
CA TRP A 248 -6.43 15.01 4.14
C TRP A 248 -7.01 14.43 2.86
N GLY A 249 -7.78 13.38 3.01
CA GLY A 249 -8.52 12.81 1.91
C GLY A 249 -9.44 11.70 2.37
N PRO A 250 -10.32 11.26 1.46
CA PRO A 250 -10.74 11.95 0.25
C PRO A 250 -11.73 13.09 0.59
N SER A 251 -11.91 14.05 -0.32
CA SER A 251 -12.87 15.14 -0.16
C SER A 251 -14.32 14.69 -0.34
N GLU A 252 -14.51 13.62 -1.10
CA GLU A 252 -15.81 13.00 -1.38
C GLU A 252 -15.77 11.54 -0.98
N GLU A 253 -16.94 10.96 -0.76
CA GLU A 253 -17.05 9.55 -0.44
C GLU A 253 -16.57 8.71 -1.63
N THR A 254 -15.63 7.80 -1.35
CA THR A 254 -15.08 6.89 -2.36
C THR A 254 -15.22 5.45 -1.87
N PRO A 255 -15.50 4.50 -2.79
CA PRO A 255 -15.42 3.08 -2.45
C PRO A 255 -13.99 2.63 -2.14
N ARG A 256 -12.99 3.41 -2.56
CA ARG A 256 -11.57 3.08 -2.40
C ARG A 256 -11.12 3.22 -0.96
N ARG A 257 -10.23 2.34 -0.55
CA ARG A 257 -9.57 2.42 0.75
C ARG A 257 -8.15 2.93 0.54
N GLN A 258 -7.72 3.80 1.45
CA GLN A 258 -6.49 4.55 1.35
C GLN A 258 -5.50 4.03 2.39
N CYS A 259 -4.30 3.67 1.93
CA CYS A 259 -3.33 2.95 2.74
C CYS A 259 -2.54 3.91 3.63
N ILE A 260 -2.71 3.80 4.94
CA ILE A 260 -2.08 4.69 5.94
C ILE A 260 -0.78 4.11 6.51
N PHE A 261 -0.65 2.79 6.54
CA PHE A 261 0.58 2.11 6.94
C PHE A 261 0.89 0.93 6.01
N LEU A 262 2.17 0.73 5.74
CA LEU A 262 2.70 -0.38 4.95
C LEU A 262 3.72 -1.21 5.72
N GLU A 263 3.46 -2.50 5.87
CA GLU A 263 4.47 -3.45 6.26
C GLU A 263 5.17 -3.99 5.01
N VAL A 264 6.51 -3.93 5.00
CA VAL A 264 7.28 -4.18 3.79
C VAL A 264 8.47 -5.09 4.05
N LEU A 265 8.74 -5.94 3.07
CA LEU A 265 10.00 -6.67 2.95
C LEU A 265 10.84 -5.99 1.88
N ARG A 266 12.08 -5.67 2.24
CA ARG A 266 13.08 -5.23 1.27
C ARG A 266 13.90 -6.44 0.88
N GLY A 267 14.27 -6.53 -0.39
CA GLY A 267 15.33 -7.42 -0.80
C GLY A 267 16.60 -6.97 -0.08
N SER A 268 16.87 -7.56 1.09
CA SER A 268 18.15 -7.40 1.76
C SER A 268 19.15 -7.98 0.78
N GLY A 269 19.76 -7.09 -0.02
CA GLY A 269 20.83 -7.48 -0.90
C GLY A 269 21.82 -8.15 0.02
N ARG A 270 21.98 -9.48 -0.15
CA ARG A 270 22.90 -10.36 0.57
C ARG A 270 23.98 -9.53 1.25
N SER A 271 24.07 -9.62 2.58
CA SER A 271 24.89 -8.73 3.42
C SER A 271 26.24 -8.44 2.75
N ALA A 272 26.88 -7.30 3.01
CA ALA A 272 28.21 -7.01 2.46
C ALA A 272 29.19 -8.21 2.59
N LEU A 273 29.01 -9.01 3.65
CA LEU A 273 29.70 -10.26 3.94
C LEU A 273 29.36 -11.42 2.98
N GLU A 274 28.10 -11.57 2.56
CA GLU A 274 27.68 -12.53 1.54
C GLU A 274 28.08 -12.10 0.12
N ARG A 275 28.09 -10.80 -0.18
CA ARG A 275 28.69 -10.26 -1.43
C ARG A 275 30.19 -10.54 -1.47
N LEU A 276 30.88 -10.39 -0.34
CA LEU A 276 32.28 -10.77 -0.17
C LEU A 276 32.50 -12.27 -0.32
N LYS A 277 31.66 -13.13 0.29
CA LYS A 277 31.74 -14.59 0.12
C LYS A 277 31.54 -15.03 -1.32
N LEU A 278 30.58 -14.46 -2.05
CA LEU A 278 30.36 -14.77 -3.46
C LEU A 278 31.51 -14.29 -4.34
N LYS A 279 32.04 -13.08 -4.08
CA LYS A 279 33.27 -12.63 -4.75
C LYS A 279 34.44 -13.56 -4.46
N LEU A 280 34.61 -14.02 -3.21
CA LEU A 280 35.67 -14.96 -2.85
C LEU A 280 35.51 -16.30 -3.57
N LEU A 281 34.29 -16.88 -3.55
CA LEU A 281 33.97 -18.16 -4.18
C LEU A 281 34.10 -18.13 -5.71
N LEU A 282 33.80 -16.98 -6.34
CA LEU A 282 33.99 -16.78 -7.78
C LEU A 282 35.44 -16.40 -8.15
N SER A 283 36.23 -15.87 -7.20
CA SER A 283 37.64 -15.53 -7.39
C SER A 283 38.62 -16.68 -7.09
N MET A 284 38.16 -17.78 -6.48
CA MET A 284 39.01 -18.93 -6.25
C MET A 284 39.30 -19.61 -7.60
N PRO A 285 40.58 -19.79 -7.98
CA PRO A 285 40.94 -20.62 -9.12
C PRO A 285 40.31 -22.00 -8.90
N ARG A 286 39.52 -22.48 -9.87
CA ARG A 286 39.10 -23.87 -9.88
C ARG A 286 40.37 -24.71 -9.82
N TYR A 287 40.62 -25.32 -8.67
CA TYR A 287 41.72 -26.24 -8.51
C TYR A 287 41.39 -27.45 -9.38
N ASN A 288 41.90 -27.46 -10.61
CA ASN A 288 41.81 -28.61 -11.49
C ASN A 288 42.50 -29.76 -10.78
N ARG A 289 41.70 -30.66 -10.23
CA ARG A 289 42.17 -31.94 -9.72
C ARG A 289 42.57 -32.78 -10.92
N VAL A 290 43.81 -32.59 -11.37
CA VAL A 290 44.48 -33.49 -12.31
C VAL A 290 44.70 -34.81 -11.57
N THR A 291 43.85 -35.79 -11.80
CA THR A 291 44.19 -37.20 -11.58
C THR A 291 44.46 -37.81 -12.94
N ASN A 292 45.70 -37.65 -13.40
CA ASN A 292 46.29 -38.48 -14.44
C ASN A 292 47.09 -39.58 -13.73
N THR A 293 46.60 -40.82 -13.83
CA THR A 293 47.44 -42.01 -13.78
C THR A 293 46.91 -43.00 -14.80
N ASP A 294 47.68 -43.15 -15.87
CA ASP A 294 47.49 -44.10 -16.96
C ASP A 294 47.61 -45.57 -16.50
N SER A 295 46.68 -46.37 -17.01
CA SER A 295 46.69 -47.73 -17.61
C SER A 295 47.98 -48.60 -17.57
N PRO A 296 47.91 -49.98 -17.58
CA PRO A 296 47.36 -50.74 -18.73
C PRO A 296 46.73 -52.16 -18.51
N GLY A 297 45.75 -52.48 -19.37
CA GLY A 297 45.73 -53.67 -20.25
C GLY A 297 45.35 -55.08 -19.75
N ARG A 298 44.29 -55.67 -20.37
CA ARG A 298 44.05 -57.08 -20.84
C ARG A 298 42.58 -57.49 -20.62
N SER A 299 41.74 -57.69 -21.65
CA SER A 299 41.63 -58.76 -22.66
C SER A 299 40.68 -59.91 -22.29
N SER A 300 39.68 -60.16 -23.17
CA SER A 300 38.89 -61.41 -23.38
C SER A 300 37.90 -61.78 -22.26
N SER A 301 36.64 -62.18 -22.46
CA SER A 301 36.00 -63.21 -23.32
C SER A 301 34.47 -63.13 -23.05
N ARG A 302 33.56 -63.01 -24.02
CA ARG A 302 32.83 -64.05 -24.79
C ARG A 302 31.67 -64.77 -24.08
N HIS A 303 30.57 -64.98 -24.85
CA HIS A 303 29.27 -65.69 -24.64
C HIS A 303 28.13 -64.76 -24.20
N GLY A 304 27.06 -64.53 -24.99
CA GLY A 304 26.13 -65.48 -25.63
C GLY A 304 24.96 -65.70 -24.67
N ILE A 305 23.66 -65.67 -24.96
CA ILE A 305 22.84 -66.05 -26.13
C ILE A 305 21.37 -65.75 -25.71
N THR A 306 20.53 -65.26 -26.66
CA THR A 306 19.04 -65.35 -26.78
C THR A 306 18.12 -64.95 -25.59
N GLU A 307 16.84 -64.60 -25.69
CA GLU A 307 15.77 -64.92 -26.65
C GLU A 307 14.57 -63.95 -26.49
N SER A 308 13.81 -63.85 -27.57
CA SER A 308 12.41 -63.45 -27.82
C SER A 308 11.40 -63.12 -26.70
N GLY A 309 10.43 -62.27 -27.08
CA GLY A 309 9.06 -62.26 -26.54
C GLY A 309 8.40 -60.89 -26.71
N GLU A 310 7.88 -60.52 -27.89
CA GLU A 310 6.45 -60.56 -28.24
C GLU A 310 5.49 -59.86 -27.27
N SER A 311 4.72 -58.91 -27.83
CA SER A 311 3.25 -58.85 -27.75
C SER A 311 2.61 -57.61 -27.09
N SER A 312 1.69 -57.03 -27.89
CA SER A 312 0.42 -56.41 -27.50
C SER A 312 0.35 -54.93 -27.08
N ALA A 313 -0.03 -54.09 -28.06
CA ALA A 313 -1.11 -53.09 -27.93
C ALA A 313 -2.46 -53.81 -27.64
N PRO A 314 -3.58 -53.18 -27.20
CA PRO A 314 -4.00 -51.78 -27.45
C PRO A 314 -4.73 -51.09 -26.26
N HIS A 315 -4.99 -49.79 -26.38
CA HIS A 315 -6.32 -49.16 -26.25
C HIS A 315 -6.18 -47.63 -26.07
N MET A 316 -6.67 -46.89 -27.06
CA MET A 316 -7.07 -45.50 -26.88
C MET A 316 -8.44 -45.48 -26.20
N THR A 317 -8.56 -44.69 -25.13
CA THR A 317 -9.84 -44.34 -24.52
C THR A 317 -9.90 -42.82 -24.43
N THR A 318 -10.73 -42.23 -25.29
CA THR A 318 -11.19 -40.83 -25.25
C THR A 318 -12.00 -40.58 -23.96
N PRO A 319 -11.81 -39.45 -23.27
CA PRO A 319 -12.77 -38.99 -22.28
C PRO A 319 -13.93 -38.24 -22.94
N GLN A 320 -15.16 -38.66 -22.61
CA GLN A 320 -16.39 -37.96 -22.92
C GLN A 320 -16.50 -36.68 -22.09
N THR A 321 -16.77 -35.57 -22.77
CA THR A 321 -17.22 -34.31 -22.17
C THR A 321 -18.73 -34.37 -21.99
N ILE A 322 -19.20 -34.39 -20.74
CA ILE A 322 -20.59 -34.14 -20.35
C ILE A 322 -20.53 -32.95 -19.40
N PHE A 323 -21.10 -31.80 -19.80
CA PHE A 323 -21.83 -30.82 -18.97
C PHE A 323 -22.01 -29.54 -19.80
N GLY A 324 -23.26 -29.21 -20.12
CA GLY A 324 -23.62 -28.02 -20.88
C GLY A 324 -25.12 -27.80 -20.78
N GLY A 325 -25.59 -27.54 -19.56
CA GLY A 325 -26.95 -27.10 -19.30
C GLY A 325 -27.19 -25.72 -19.91
N GLN A 326 -28.12 -25.68 -20.84
CA GLN A 326 -28.68 -24.52 -21.49
C GLN A 326 -29.60 -23.81 -20.49
N MET A 327 -29.18 -22.66 -19.96
CA MET A 327 -30.05 -21.79 -19.16
C MET A 327 -30.38 -20.55 -19.99
N PHE A 328 -31.65 -20.46 -20.34
CA PHE A 328 -32.31 -19.28 -20.90
C PHE A 328 -32.22 -18.14 -19.87
N MET A 329 -31.82 -16.95 -20.31
CA MET A 329 -32.25 -15.70 -19.69
C MET A 329 -32.99 -14.90 -20.76
N GLU A 330 -34.31 -14.86 -20.58
CA GLU A 330 -35.22 -13.96 -21.27
C GLU A 330 -35.03 -12.52 -20.79
N ASP A 331 -35.19 -11.63 -21.76
CA ASP A 331 -35.29 -10.18 -21.62
C ASP A 331 -36.36 -9.77 -20.60
N GLN A 332 -36.05 -8.77 -19.77
CA GLN A 332 -37.01 -7.69 -19.51
C GLN A 332 -36.28 -6.35 -19.41
N VAL A 333 -36.38 -5.63 -20.53
CA VAL A 333 -36.23 -4.18 -20.63
C VAL A 333 -37.56 -3.60 -20.16
N ASP A 334 -37.55 -2.81 -19.08
CA ASP A 334 -38.67 -1.90 -18.78
C ASP A 334 -38.14 -0.47 -18.71
N ALA A 335 -38.38 0.23 -19.81
CA ALA A 335 -38.36 1.67 -19.89
C ALA A 335 -39.71 2.19 -19.40
N SER A 336 -39.70 3.11 -18.43
CA SER A 336 -40.83 4.02 -18.25
C SER A 336 -40.32 5.45 -18.13
N ILE A 337 -40.52 6.14 -19.24
CA ILE A 337 -40.47 7.58 -19.45
C ILE A 337 -41.63 8.21 -18.64
N ARG A 338 -41.33 9.32 -17.94
CA ARG A 338 -42.28 10.41 -17.72
C ARG A 338 -41.54 11.75 -17.70
N GLU A 339 -41.56 12.38 -18.87
CA GLU A 339 -41.80 13.82 -19.12
C GLU A 339 -43.02 14.28 -18.29
N ASP A 340 -43.26 15.50 -17.84
CA ASP A 340 -42.76 16.86 -18.08
C ASP A 340 -43.14 17.66 -16.81
N GLU A 341 -42.40 18.72 -16.45
CA GLU A 341 -43.00 20.06 -16.41
C GLU A 341 -41.91 21.14 -16.31
N ASP A 342 -42.21 22.23 -17.01
CA ASP A 342 -41.34 23.21 -17.62
C ASP A 342 -41.57 24.60 -16.97
N VAL A 343 -40.66 25.54 -17.25
CA VAL A 343 -40.78 27.01 -17.12
C VAL A 343 -40.74 27.58 -15.68
N GLY A 344 -39.86 28.51 -15.30
CA GLY A 344 -39.04 29.46 -16.06
C GLY A 344 -38.29 30.44 -15.13
N PRO A 345 -37.72 31.55 -15.66
CA PRO A 345 -36.39 32.05 -15.25
C PRO A 345 -36.39 33.40 -14.52
N ALA A 346 -35.30 33.70 -13.79
CA ALA A 346 -34.86 35.05 -13.39
C ALA A 346 -33.43 34.92 -12.78
N SER A 347 -32.37 35.26 -13.51
CA SER A 347 -31.73 36.59 -13.57
C SER A 347 -30.87 36.94 -12.34
N ASP A 348 -29.59 37.21 -12.63
CA ASP A 348 -28.71 38.17 -11.96
C ASP A 348 -28.19 37.87 -10.55
N LEU A 349 -26.90 37.53 -10.44
CA LEU A 349 -25.93 38.29 -9.64
C LEU A 349 -24.49 37.84 -9.96
N PHE A 350 -23.89 38.44 -10.99
CA PHE A 350 -22.45 38.63 -11.09
C PHE A 350 -22.18 40.06 -10.66
N ASP A 351 -21.43 40.26 -9.57
CA ASP A 351 -20.55 41.40 -9.32
C ASP A 351 -20.13 41.38 -7.84
N PHE A 352 -18.84 41.25 -7.57
CA PHE A 352 -18.09 42.10 -6.63
C PHE A 352 -16.61 41.69 -6.63
N LEU A 353 -15.84 42.35 -7.49
CA LEU A 353 -14.40 42.52 -7.38
C LEU A 353 -14.10 44.03 -7.47
N ASN A 354 -13.14 44.48 -6.66
CA ASN A 354 -12.44 45.79 -6.65
C ASN A 354 -13.06 46.96 -5.88
N HIS A 355 -12.49 47.24 -4.70
CA HIS A 355 -11.85 48.50 -4.24
C HIS A 355 -11.61 48.34 -2.71
N ALA A 356 -10.52 48.78 -2.07
CA ALA A 356 -9.68 49.93 -2.32
C ALA A 356 -8.27 49.77 -1.71
N HIS A 357 -7.28 50.30 -2.41
CA HIS A 357 -6.08 50.91 -1.85
C HIS A 357 -6.39 52.37 -1.44
N SER A 358 -5.60 52.90 -0.50
CA SER A 358 -5.42 54.31 -0.11
C SER A 358 -6.09 54.72 1.22
N PHE A 359 -5.35 54.63 2.33
CA PHE A 359 -4.64 55.77 2.95
C PHE A 359 -3.55 55.27 3.89
#